data_AF-A0AA35W663-F1
#
_entry.id   AF-A0AA35W663-F1
#
_cell.length_a   1.000
_cell.length_b   1.000
_cell.length_c   1.000
_cell.angle_alpha   90.00
_cell.angle_beta   90.00
_cell.angle_gamma   90.00
#
_symmetry.space_group_name_H-M   'P 1'
#
loop_
_entity.id
_entity.type
_entity.pdbx_description
1 polymer ?
#
loop_
_entity_poly.entity_id
_entity_poly.type
_entity_poly.pdbx_seq_one_letter_code
_entity_poly.pdbx_strand_id
1 'polypeptide(L)' 'MGVEQMGRKQAIQANVPLAEMLRYSIDLKSMTSARGNFTMEFSHYEVAPDDVAQKVIAASKTEEEE' A
#
# COMPACT_ATOMS: atom_id res chain seq x y z
N MET A 1 10.28 -9.44 -5.17
CA MET A 1 8.95 -9.44 -5.83
C MET A 1 8.79 -10.76 -6.55
N GLY A 2 7.76 -11.53 -6.20
CA GLY A 2 7.45 -12.82 -6.81
C GLY A 2 6.20 -12.69 -7.67
N VAL A 3 6.31 -13.04 -8.95
CA VAL A 3 5.15 -13.17 -9.83
C VAL A 3 4.86 -14.65 -10.00
N GLU A 4 3.73 -15.09 -9.47
CA GLU A 4 3.29 -16.48 -9.59
C GLU A 4 2.19 -16.55 -10.66
N GLN A 5 2.43 -17.31 -11.73
CA GLN A 5 1.44 -17.49 -12.78
C GLN A 5 0.48 -18.63 -12.42
N MET A 6 -0.76 -18.29 -12.10
CA MET A 6 -1.87 -19.22 -11.94
C MET A 6 -2.69 -19.28 -13.23
N GLY A 7 -2.14 -19.95 -14.26
CA GLY A 7 -2.79 -20.14 -15.56
C GLY A 7 -3.04 -18.82 -16.29
N ARG A 8 -4.30 -18.38 -16.40
CA ARG A 8 -4.68 -17.09 -17.01
C ARG A 8 -4.60 -15.89 -16.05
N LYS A 9 -4.30 -16.12 -14.77
CA LYS A 9 -4.18 -15.08 -13.74
C LYS A 9 -2.76 -15.02 -13.21
N GLN A 10 -2.30 -13.83 -12.86
CA GLN A 10 -1.00 -13.61 -12.25
C GLN A 10 -1.20 -13.13 -10.82
N ALA A 11 -0.66 -13.88 -9.85
CA ALA A 11 -0.58 -13.47 -8.47
C ALA A 11 0.72 -12.68 -8.27
N ILE A 12 0.59 -11.47 -7.73
CA ILE A 12 1.72 -10.57 -7.48
C ILE A 12 1.86 -10.46 -5.96
N GLN A 13 3.01 -10.87 -5.44
CA GLN A 13 3.37 -10.68 -4.04
C GLN A 13 4.35 -9.52 -3.91
N ALA A 14 3.96 -8.49 -3.17
CA ALA A 14 4.75 -7.31 -2.91
C ALA A 14 4.55 -6.82 -1.47
N ASN A 15 5.63 -6.31 -0.89
CA ASN A 15 5.61 -5.59 0.38
C ASN A 15 5.50 -4.11 0.08
N VAL A 16 4.52 -3.45 0.69
CA VAL A 16 4.18 -2.06 0.41
C VAL A 16 3.65 -1.41 1.68
N PRO A 17 3.99 -0.13 1.92
CA PRO A 17 3.56 0.57 3.11
C PRO A 17 2.03 0.73 3.12
N LEU A 18 1.42 0.52 4.30
CA LEU A 18 -0.03 0.61 4.46
C LEU A 18 -0.59 1.99 4.08
N ALA A 19 0.21 3.06 4.25
CA ALA A 19 -0.16 4.43 3.88
C ALA A 19 -0.55 4.56 2.39
N GLU A 20 0.04 3.77 1.50
CA GLU A 20 -0.23 3.81 0.06
C GLU A 20 -1.43 2.92 -0.34
N MET A 21 -1.91 2.06 0.57
CA MET A 21 -3.03 1.13 0.28
C MET A 21 -4.40 1.80 0.28
N LEU A 22 -4.54 3.03 0.81
CA LEU A 22 -5.82 3.74 0.85
C LEU A 22 -6.42 3.96 -0.55
N ARG A 23 -5.57 4.18 -1.57
CA ARG A 23 -6.00 4.39 -2.97
C ARG A 23 -5.90 3.14 -3.84
N TYR A 24 -5.23 2.09 -3.36
CA TYR A 24 -4.92 0.91 -4.15
C TYR A 24 -6.16 0.19 -4.69
N SER A 25 -7.29 0.21 -3.96
CA SER A 25 -8.55 -0.39 -4.41
C SER A 25 -9.08 0.22 -5.72
N ILE A 26 -8.95 1.53 -5.88
CA ILE A 26 -9.41 2.28 -7.06
C ILE A 26 -8.44 2.03 -8.22
N ASP A 27 -7.14 2.14 -7.94
CA ASP A 27 -6.08 1.97 -8.93
C ASP A 27 -6.06 0.54 -9.48
N LEU A 28 -6.22 -0.47 -8.63
CA LEU A 28 -6.33 -1.87 -9.06
C LEU A 28 -7.55 -2.09 -9.95
N LYS A 29 -8.69 -1.48 -9.61
CA LYS A 29 -9.91 -1.58 -10.41
C LYS A 29 -9.70 -0.97 -11.80
N SER A 30 -9.00 0.17 -11.88
CA SER A 30 -8.63 0.82 -13.14
C SER A 30 -7.67 -0.04 -13.97
N MET A 31 -6.59 -0.53 -13.37
CA MET A 31 -5.56 -1.34 -14.05
C MET A 31 -6.07 -2.70 -14.52
N THR A 32 -6.96 -3.34 -13.76
CA THR A 32 -7.45 -4.70 -14.05
C THR A 32 -8.83 -4.72 -14.71
N SER A 33 -9.36 -3.55 -15.11
CA SER A 33 -10.73 -3.41 -15.63
C SER A 33 -11.78 -4.09 -14.72
N ALA A 34 -11.67 -3.84 -13.41
CA ALA A 34 -12.51 -4.39 -12.35
C ALA A 34 -12.52 -5.93 -12.20
N ARG A 35 -11.50 -6.64 -12.72
CA ARG A 35 -11.38 -8.10 -12.61
C ARG A 35 -10.34 -8.57 -11.59
N GLY A 36 -9.56 -7.65 -11.02
CA GLY A 36 -8.56 -7.93 -10.00
C GLY A 36 -9.15 -8.01 -8.60
N ASN A 37 -8.63 -8.92 -7.79
CA ASN A 37 -8.84 -8.97 -6.34
C ASN A 37 -7.48 -8.85 -5.66
N PHE A 38 -7.45 -8.25 -4.47
CA PHE A 38 -6.25 -8.16 -3.65
C PHE A 38 -6.57 -8.56 -2.21
N THR A 39 -5.57 -9.08 -1.52
CA THR A 39 -5.62 -9.41 -0.11
C THR A 39 -4.41 -8.77 0.55
N MET A 40 -4.62 -8.16 1.71
CA MET A 40 -3.55 -7.54 2.50
C MET A 40 -3.41 -8.31 3.81
N GLU A 41 -2.17 -8.62 4.17
CA GLU A 41 -1.84 -9.20 5.46
C GLU A 41 -0.73 -8.36 6.09
N PHE A 42 -0.83 -8.11 7.40
CA PHE A 42 0.21 -7.39 8.12
C PHE A 42 1.48 -8.24 8.17
N SER A 43 2.58 -7.72 7.62
CA SER A 43 3.88 -8.41 7.63
C SER A 43 4.78 -7.93 8.78
N HIS A 44 5.16 -6.64 8.80
CA HIS A 44 6.12 -6.07 9.75
C HIS A 44 6.10 -4.53 9.73
N TYR A 45 6.66 -3.90 10.76
CA TYR A 45 6.93 -2.47 10.83
C TYR A 45 8.31 -2.13 10.29
N GLU A 46 8.37 -1.44 9.16
CA GLU A 46 9.60 -0.88 8.61
C GLU A 46 9.80 0.58 9.06
N VAL A 47 11.06 1.02 9.14
CA VAL A 47 11.39 2.43 9.34
C VAL A 47 10.91 3.23 8.15
N ALA A 48 9.99 4.18 8.40
CA ALA A 48 9.51 5.07 7.35
C ALA A 48 10.69 5.90 6.80
N PRO A 49 10.78 6.10 5.47
CA PRO A 49 11.76 7.01 4.88
C PRO A 49 11.64 8.41 5.51
N ASP A 50 12.77 9.10 5.73
CA ASP A 50 12.82 10.42 6.39
C ASP A 50 11.80 11.43 5.84
N ASP A 51 11.58 11.43 4.53
CA ASP A 51 10.63 12.34 3.86
C ASP A 51 9.17 12.10 4.26
N VAL A 52 8.80 10.84 4.52
CA VAL A 52 7.47 10.45 5.00
C VAL A 52 7.37 10.65 6.50
N ALA A 53 8.42 10.32 7.25
CA ALA A 53 8.47 10.50 8.69
C ALA A 53 8.31 11.97 9.08
N GLN A 54 9.02 12.88 8.42
CA GLN A 54 8.92 14.33 8.66
C GLN A 54 7.50 14.86 8.42
N LYS A 55 6.82 14.39 7.36
CA LYS A 55 5.43 14.78 7.04
C LYS A 55 4.44 14.28 8.09
N VAL A 56 4.60 13.04 8.54
CA VAL A 56 3.74 12.45 9.59
C VAL A 56 3.95 13.16 10.93
N ILE A 57 5.20 13.44 11.30
CA ILE A 57 5.53 14.17 12.54
C ILE A 57 4.96 15.59 12.50
N ALA A 58 5.07 16.29 11.38
CA ALA A 58 4.49 17.62 11.22
C ALA A 58 2.96 17.60 11.28
N ALA A 59 2.32 16.60 10.68
CA ALA A 59 0.86 16.42 10.76
C ALA A 59 0.40 16.14 12.20
N SER A 60 1.03 15.20 12.91
CA SER A 60 0.70 14.90 14.30
C SER A 60 0.89 16.09 15.23
N LYS A 61 1.95 16.89 15.04
CA LYS A 61 2.18 18.09 15.84
C LYS A 61 1.12 19.17 15.61
N THR A 62 0.57 19.24 14.41
CA THR A 62 -0.50 20.19 14.07
C THR A 62 -1.82 19.77 14.70
N GLU A 63 -2.11 18.47 14.82
CA GLU A 63 -3.30 17.94 15.51
C GLU A 63 -3.21 18.05 17.04
N GLU A 64 -2.02 18.09 17.65
CA GLU A 64 -1.85 18.34 19.09
C GLU A 64 -2.01 19.82 19.50
N GLU A 65 -1.93 20.74 18.52
CA GLU A 65 -2.08 22.18 18.76
C GLU A 65 -3.51 22.71 18.48
N GLU A 66 -4.44 21.87 17.97
CA GLU A 66 -5.90 22.13 17.91
C GLU A 66 -6.67 21.48 19.07
#